data_AF-A0A927NEH7-F1
#
_entry.id   AF-A0A927NEH7-F1
#
_cell.length_a   1.000
_cell.length_b   1.000
_cell.length_c   1.000
_cell.angle_alpha   90.00
_cell.angle_beta   90.00
_cell.angle_gamma   90.00
#
_symmetry.space_group_name_H-M   'P 1'
#
loop_
_entity.id
_entity.type
_entity.pdbx_description
1 polymer ?
#
loop_
_entity_poly.entity_id
_entity_poly.type
_entity_poly.pdbx_seq_one_letter_code
_entity_poly.pdbx_strand_id
1 'polypeptide(L)' 'MDFEVRQNQLDVIKWYDSIVAGEDRCGSYVYCGKCRKSEPYPCAKAEDRHEKGYVRVAVVTRRS' A
#
# COMPACT_ATOMS: atom_id res chain seq x y z
N MET A 1 2.59 9.71 -10.47
CA MET A 1 3.12 8.45 -9.92
C MET A 1 2.89 7.38 -10.96
N ASP A 2 3.92 6.64 -11.34
CA ASP A 2 3.76 5.49 -12.21
C ASP A 2 3.44 4.25 -11.36
N PHE A 3 2.25 3.69 -11.56
CA PHE A 3 1.75 2.57 -10.75
C PHE A 3 2.42 1.26 -11.11
N GLU A 4 2.92 1.11 -12.34
CA GLU A 4 3.61 -0.09 -12.78
C GLU A 4 4.97 -0.24 -12.09
N VAL A 5 5.82 0.79 -12.17
CA VAL A 5 7.10 0.80 -11.46
C VAL A 5 6.90 0.60 -9.95
N ARG A 6 5.89 1.25 -9.36
CA ARG A 6 5.64 1.09 -7.92
C ARG A 6 5.15 -0.32 -7.56
N GLN A 7 4.28 -0.91 -8.37
CA GLN A 7 3.81 -2.27 -8.15
C GLN A 7 4.98 -3.26 -8.20
N ASN A 8 5.87 -3.12 -9.19
CA ASN A 8 7.08 -3.95 -9.30
C ASN A 8 7.99 -3.83 -8.06
N GLN A 9 8.19 -2.61 -7.54
CA GLN A 9 8.94 -2.40 -6.30
C GLN A 9 8.29 -3.09 -5.10
N LEU A 10 6.96 -2.93 -4.95
CA LEU A 10 6.21 -3.55 -3.86
C LEU A 10 6.23 -5.08 -3.96
N ASP A 11 6.20 -5.64 -5.16
CA ASP A 11 6.23 -7.09 -5.36
C ASP A 11 7.60 -7.68 -4.98
N VAL A 12 8.70 -6.99 -5.29
CA VAL A 12 10.05 -7.38 -4.83
C VAL A 12 10.16 -7.33 -3.32
N ILE A 13 9.68 -6.25 -2.69
CA ILE A 13 9.69 -6.09 -1.23
C ILE A 13 8.89 -7.20 -0.57
N LYS A 14 7.66 -7.44 -1.03
CA LYS A 14 6.79 -8.49 -0.50
C LYS A 14 7.37 -9.87 -0.64
N TRP A 15 7.97 -10.15 -1.79
CA TRP A 15 8.61 -11.43 -2.04
C TRP A 15 9.77 -11.65 -1.06
N TYR A 16 10.62 -10.64 -0.87
CA TYR A 16 11.71 -10.71 0.09
C TYR A 16 11.21 -10.87 1.53
N ASP A 17 10.22 -10.07 1.94
CA ASP A 17 9.62 -10.15 3.27
C ASP A 17 8.98 -11.52 3.54
N SER A 18 8.33 -12.11 2.53
CA SER A 18 7.76 -13.46 2.64
C SER A 18 8.83 -14.54 2.80
N ILE A 19 9.98 -14.38 2.13
CA ILE A 19 11.12 -15.29 2.30
C ILE A 19 11.70 -15.18 3.71
N VAL A 20 11.90 -13.96 4.20
CA VAL A 20 12.48 -13.70 5.53
C VAL A 20 11.53 -14.19 6.64
N ALA A 21 10.23 -13.97 6.48
CA ALA A 21 9.23 -14.39 7.46
C ALA A 21 8.88 -15.89 7.37
N GLY A 22 9.16 -16.54 6.23
CA GLY A 22 8.76 -17.92 5.96
C GLY A 22 7.25 -18.10 5.75
N GLU A 23 6.52 -17.02 5.49
CA GLU A 23 5.05 -17.00 5.31
C GLU A 23 4.64 -15.97 4.25
N ASP A 24 3.45 -16.12 3.66
CA ASP A 24 2.93 -15.12 2.71
C ASP A 24 2.55 -13.82 3.45
N ARG A 25 3.27 -12.74 3.13
CA ARG A 25 3.02 -11.39 3.67
C ARG A 25 1.96 -10.62 2.89
N CYS A 26 1.41 -11.18 1.81
CA CYS A 26 0.31 -10.56 1.12
C CYS A 26 -0.92 -10.46 2.05
N GLY A 27 -1.36 -9.23 2.33
CA GLY A 27 -2.46 -8.97 3.26
C GLY A 27 -2.03 -8.43 4.62
N SER A 28 -0.74 -8.51 4.98
CA SER A 28 -0.24 -8.04 6.28
C SER A 28 0.16 -6.56 6.31
N TYR A 29 0.22 -5.89 5.16
CA TYR A 29 0.62 -4.48 5.09
C TYR A 29 -0.55 -3.54 5.40
N VAL A 30 -0.27 -2.37 5.97
CA VAL A 30 -1.28 -1.36 6.35
C VAL A 30 -2.18 -0.93 5.18
N TYR A 31 -1.63 -0.88 3.97
CA TYR A 31 -2.37 -0.53 2.77
C TYR A 31 -3.20 -1.70 2.21
N CYS A 32 -2.99 -2.95 2.64
CA CYS A 32 -3.72 -4.11 2.14
C CYS A 32 -5.24 -3.99 2.36
N GLY A 33 -5.68 -3.30 3.41
CA GLY A 33 -7.11 -3.00 3.64
C GLY A 33 -7.75 -2.07 2.60
N LYS A 34 -6.95 -1.41 1.76
CA LYS A 34 -7.39 -0.57 0.63
C LYS A 34 -7.11 -1.22 -0.74
N CYS A 35 -6.59 -2.44 -0.75
CA CYS A 35 -6.28 -3.19 -1.96
C CYS A 35 -7.55 -3.67 -2.67
N ARG A 36 -7.60 -3.45 -3.98
CA ARG A 36 -8.69 -3.92 -4.85
C ARG A 36 -8.10 -4.79 -5.96
N LYS A 37 -8.11 -6.11 -5.75
CA LYS A 37 -7.48 -7.09 -6.65
C LYS A 37 -8.05 -7.09 -8.08
N SER A 38 -9.23 -6.52 -8.30
CA SER A 38 -9.86 -6.40 -9.61
C SER A 38 -9.27 -5.28 -10.49
N GLU A 39 -8.42 -4.40 -9.93
CA GLU A 39 -7.83 -3.28 -10.65
C GLU A 39 -6.39 -3.60 -11.08
N PRO A 40 -5.90 -3.02 -12.20
CA PRO A 40 -4.49 -3.10 -12.54
C PRO A 40 -3.65 -2.37 -11.49
N TYR A 41 -2.52 -2.98 -11.12
CA TYR A 41 -1.58 -2.49 -10.10
C TYR A 41 -2.24 -2.26 -8.72
N PRO A 42 -2.87 -3.32 -8.15
CA PRO A 42 -3.78 -3.18 -7.02
C PRO A 42 -3.08 -2.73 -5.73
N CYS A 43 -1.82 -3.13 -5.53
CA CYS A 43 -1.06 -2.81 -4.31
C CYS A 43 -0.51 -1.39 -4.36
N ALA A 44 0.04 -0.97 -5.50
CA ALA A 44 0.51 0.40 -5.70
C ALA A 44 -0.62 1.41 -5.53
N LYS A 45 -1.82 1.11 -6.06
CA LYS A 45 -3.01 1.95 -5.86
C LYS A 45 -3.50 1.92 -4.41
N ALA A 46 -3.38 0.79 -3.72
CA ALA A 46 -3.74 0.70 -2.32
C ALA A 46 -2.86 1.57 -1.42
N GLU A 47 -1.56 1.57 -1.69
CA GLU A 47 -0.58 2.41 -1.02
C GLU A 47 -0.86 3.90 -1.28
N ASP A 48 -1.05 4.30 -2.54
CA ASP A 48 -1.41 5.68 -2.90
C ASP A 48 -2.71 6.14 -2.21
N ARG A 49 -3.73 5.27 -2.12
CA ARG A 49 -4.98 5.53 -1.37
C ARG A 49 -4.73 5.67 0.12
N HIS A 50 -3.86 4.85 0.68
CA HIS A 50 -3.50 4.89 2.09
C HIS A 50 -2.76 6.19 2.42
N GLU A 51 -1.76 6.58 1.63
CA GLU A 51 -1.01 7.84 1.79
C GLU A 51 -1.91 9.07 1.65
N LYS A 52 -2.74 9.12 0.60
CA LYS A 52 -3.72 10.21 0.41
C LYS A 52 -4.79 10.24 1.49
N GLY A 53 -5.16 9.08 2.03
CA GLY A 53 -6.06 8.97 3.17
C GLY A 53 -5.49 9.63 4.43
N TYR A 54 -4.19 9.48 4.67
CA TYR A 54 -3.48 10.09 5.80
C TYR A 54 -3.47 11.63 5.71
N VAL A 55 -3.31 12.18 4.50
CA VAL A 55 -3.37 13.63 4.25
C VAL A 55 -4.72 14.24 4.66
N ARG A 56 -5.84 13.51 4.47
CA ARG A 56 -7.17 14.01 4.85
C ARG A 56 -7.41 14.03 6.36
N VAL A 57 -6.77 13.13 7.11
CA VAL A 57 -6.91 13.06 8.58
C VAL A 57 -6.02 14.11 9.27
N ALA A 58 -4.85 14.42 8.71
CA ALA A 58 -3.91 15.37 9.30
C ALA A 58 -4.35 16.85 9.25
N VAL A 59 -5.33 17.22 8.40
CA VAL A 59 -5.80 18.62 8.21
C VAL A 59 -6.99 18.98 9.12
N VAL A 60 -7.15 18.34 10.28
CA VAL A 60 -8.20 18.71 11.26
C VAL A 60 -7.62 18.83 12.68
N THR A 61 -6.86 19.89 12.93
CA THR A 61 -6.47 20.40 14.26
C THR A 61 -5.67 21.70 14.02
N ARG A 62 -6.01 22.93 14.43
CA ARG A 62 -6.90 23.54 15.43
C ARG A 62 -7.32 24.93 14.92
N ARG A 63 -8.59 25.32 15.09
CA ARG A 63 -8.99 26.71 15.33
C ARG A 63 -10.17 26.74 16.30
N SER A 64 -9.89 26.98 17.57
CA SER A 64 -10.66 27.81 18.50
C SER A 64 -9.84 28.00 19.76
#